data_AF-A0A438DZ33-F1
#
_entry.id   AF-A0A438DZ33-F1
#
_cell.length_a   1.000
_cell.length_b   1.000
_cell.length_c   1.000
_cell.angle_alpha   90.00
_cell.angle_beta   90.00
_cell.angle_gamma   90.00
#
_symmetry.space_group_name_H-M   'P 1'
#
loop_
_entity.id
_entity.type
_entity.pdbx_description
1 polymer ?
#
loop_
_entity_poly.entity_id
_entity_poly.type
_entity_poly.pdbx_seq_one_letter_code
_entity_poly.pdbx_strand_id
1 'polypeptide(L)'
;MATPTVRLISECFYQTKVHFRKRPRSPVTSTPWDLAMLSVNYIQKGLLFSKPPDVDDPQNFMATLLDRLKDSLALTLDHFYPLAGRLATKKEDSPPSYVVFVDCNNSPGANSSTQLQT
;
A
#
# COMPACT_ATOMS: atom_id res chain seq x y z
N MET A 1 7.35 32.00 -14.29
CA MET A 1 6.37 30.90 -14.18
C MET A 1 6.48 30.38 -12.76
N ALA A 2 5.46 30.53 -11.92
CA ALA A 2 5.48 29.98 -10.57
C ALA A 2 5.38 28.45 -10.67
N THR A 3 6.31 27.73 -10.06
CA THR A 3 6.24 26.28 -9.96
C THR A 3 5.12 25.91 -8.99
N PRO A 4 4.15 25.07 -9.38
CA PRO A 4 3.12 24.62 -8.45
C PRO A 4 3.79 23.91 -7.28
N THR A 5 3.43 24.31 -6.05
CA THR A 5 4.03 23.75 -4.85
C THR A 5 3.18 22.59 -4.38
N VAL A 6 3.78 21.41 -4.27
CA VAL A 6 3.11 20.24 -3.73
C VAL A 6 3.45 20.13 -2.25
N ARG A 7 2.43 19.99 -1.39
CA ARG A 7 2.59 19.85 0.05
C ARG A 7 2.15 18.46 0.50
N LEU A 8 3.05 17.74 1.16
CA LEU A 8 2.70 16.52 1.88
C LEU A 8 1.78 16.88 3.07
N ILE A 9 0.61 16.26 3.14
CA ILE A 9 -0.39 16.55 4.18
C ILE A 9 -0.64 15.39 5.13
N SER A 10 -0.35 14.16 4.71
CA SER A 10 -0.49 12.97 5.55
C SER A 10 0.44 11.89 5.04
N GLU A 11 1.07 11.17 5.97
CA GLU A 11 1.77 9.93 5.70
C GLU A 11 1.43 8.95 6.82
N CYS A 12 1.11 7.71 6.45
CA CYS A 12 0.68 6.71 7.41
C CYS A 12 0.96 5.30 6.90
N PHE A 13 1.07 4.37 7.85
CA PHE A 13 1.15 2.94 7.59
C PHE A 13 -0.15 2.28 8.01
N TYR A 14 -0.76 1.52 7.09
CA TYR A 14 -1.97 0.75 7.37
C TYR A 14 -1.61 -0.69 7.70
N GLN A 15 -1.85 -1.05 8.95
CA GLN A 15 -1.91 -2.44 9.37
C GLN A 15 -3.36 -2.91 9.22
N THR A 16 -3.51 -4.14 8.75
CA THR A 16 -4.81 -4.83 8.64
C THR A 16 -5.50 -4.81 10.00
N LYS A 17 -6.63 -4.10 10.12
CA LYS A 17 -7.41 -3.96 11.38
C LYS A 17 -8.16 -5.25 11.70
N VAL A 18 -8.31 -6.18 10.76
CA VAL A 18 -8.66 -7.56 11.10
C VAL A 18 -7.54 -8.08 11.96
N HIS A 19 -7.81 -8.05 13.26
CA HIS A 19 -7.46 -9.02 14.28
C HIS A 19 -6.27 -9.88 13.85
N PHE A 20 -5.20 -9.89 14.64
CA PHE A 20 -4.28 -11.01 14.76
C PHE A 20 -5.10 -12.30 15.04
N ARG A 21 -5.87 -12.78 14.06
CA ARG A 21 -6.37 -14.12 13.99
C ARG A 21 -5.08 -14.89 13.92
N LYS A 22 -4.91 -15.72 14.94
CA LYS A 22 -3.83 -16.67 15.22
C LYS A 22 -3.60 -17.69 14.09
N ARG A 23 -3.87 -17.33 12.84
CA ARG A 23 -3.57 -18.11 11.65
C ARG A 23 -2.35 -17.47 11.00
N PRO A 24 -1.20 -18.16 11.00
CA PRO A 24 -0.08 -17.71 10.18
C PRO A 24 -0.61 -17.54 8.75
N ARG A 25 -0.49 -16.32 8.21
CA ARG A 25 -0.73 -16.12 6.78
C ARG A 25 0.43 -16.79 6.07
N SER A 26 0.12 -17.74 5.19
CA SER A 26 1.15 -18.43 4.42
C SER A 26 1.90 -17.41 3.57
N PRO A 27 3.23 -17.50 3.48
CA PRO A 27 4.00 -16.74 2.50
C PRO A 27 3.44 -16.95 1.11
N VAL A 28 3.34 -15.89 0.31
CA VAL A 28 2.97 -16.00 -1.11
C VAL A 28 4.25 -16.18 -1.91
N THR A 29 4.47 -17.40 -2.40
CA THR A 29 5.62 -17.72 -3.23
C THR A 29 5.47 -17.11 -4.62
N SER A 30 6.52 -16.46 -5.11
CA SER A 30 6.56 -15.88 -6.45
C SER A 30 6.63 -16.97 -7.52
N THR A 31 5.86 -16.80 -8.60
CA THR A 31 6.03 -17.59 -9.82
C THR A 31 7.25 -17.10 -10.60
N PRO A 32 7.80 -17.89 -11.54
CA PRO A 32 8.90 -17.41 -12.39
C PRO A 32 8.57 -16.12 -13.17
N TRP A 33 7.28 -15.87 -13.46
CA TRP A 33 6.84 -14.65 -14.11
C TRP A 33 6.95 -13.43 -13.20
N ASP A 34 6.61 -13.59 -11.91
CA ASP A 34 6.73 -12.53 -10.92
C ASP A 34 8.20 -12.14 -10.69
N LEU A 35 9.12 -13.10 -10.82
CA LEU A 35 10.57 -12.84 -10.71
C LEU A 35 11.06 -11.87 -11.79
N ALA A 36 10.56 -11.99 -13.02
CA ALA A 36 10.89 -11.07 -14.10
C ALA A 36 10.40 -9.63 -13.84
N MET A 37 9.32 -9.49 -13.07
CA MET A 37 8.80 -8.18 -12.68
C MET A 37 9.63 -7.50 -11.58
N LEU A 38 10.49 -8.22 -10.85
CA LEU A 38 11.32 -7.62 -9.79
C LEU A 38 12.35 -6.62 -10.32
N SER A 39 12.81 -6.78 -11.57
CA SER A 39 13.72 -5.85 -12.23
C SER A 39 13.02 -4.63 -12.81
N VAL A 40 11.69 -4.55 -12.73
CA VAL A 40 10.91 -3.42 -13.25
C VAL A 40 10.72 -2.36 -12.16
N ASN A 41 10.77 -1.09 -12.54
CA ASN A 41 10.50 0.02 -11.63
C ASN A 41 9.08 -0.04 -11.06
N TYR A 42 8.88 0.52 -9.87
CA TYR A 42 7.56 0.65 -9.27
C TYR A 42 6.57 1.31 -10.22
N ILE A 43 5.41 0.67 -10.40
CA ILE A 43 4.32 1.20 -11.22
C ILE A 43 3.73 2.41 -10.50
N GLN A 44 3.84 3.60 -11.10
CA GLN A 44 3.25 4.83 -10.59
C GLN A 44 1.97 5.14 -11.38
N LYS A 45 0.82 5.16 -10.69
CA LYS A 45 -0.48 5.53 -11.27
C LYS A 45 -1.15 6.58 -10.40
N GLY A 46 -1.83 7.53 -11.04
CA GLY A 46 -2.62 8.56 -10.37
C GLY A 46 -4.07 8.53 -10.86
N LEU A 47 -4.99 8.99 -10.01
CA LEU A 47 -6.40 9.20 -10.34
C LEU A 47 -6.75 10.67 -10.09
N LEU A 48 -7.42 11.30 -11.06
CA LEU A 48 -7.87 12.69 -10.97
C LEU A 48 -9.40 12.71 -10.85
N PHE A 49 -9.91 13.37 -9.81
CA PHE A 49 -11.34 13.52 -9.56
C PHE A 49 -11.70 15.00 -9.56
N SER A 50 -12.88 15.35 -10.09
CA SER A 50 -13.44 16.68 -9.92
C SER A 50 -13.83 16.91 -8.47
N LYS A 51 -13.59 18.13 -7.97
CA LYS A 51 -14.08 18.55 -6.67
C LYS A 51 -15.61 18.63 -6.71
N PRO A 52 -16.34 18.15 -5.70
CA PRO A 52 -17.80 18.30 -5.68
C PRO A 52 -18.18 19.79 -5.64
N PRO A 53 -19.23 20.20 -6.38
CA PRO A 53 -19.60 21.61 -6.52
C PRO A 53 -20.15 22.24 -5.22
N ASP A 54 -20.81 21.46 -4.36
CA ASP A 54 -21.57 21.96 -3.20
C ASP A 54 -20.89 21.68 -1.84
N VAL A 55 -19.57 21.88 -1.76
CA VAL A 55 -18.85 21.68 -0.50
C VAL A 55 -18.77 22.99 0.29
N ASP A 56 -19.65 23.15 1.27
CA ASP A 56 -19.69 24.32 2.17
C ASP A 56 -18.37 24.52 2.96
N ASP A 57 -17.69 23.42 3.32
CA ASP A 57 -16.38 23.45 3.99
C ASP A 57 -15.36 22.52 3.28
N PRO A 58 -14.51 23.06 2.40
CA PRO A 58 -13.49 22.30 1.67
C PRO A 58 -12.49 21.58 2.56
N GLN A 59 -12.14 22.12 3.72
CA GLN A 59 -11.13 21.53 4.60
C GLN A 59 -11.70 20.33 5.34
N ASN A 60 -12.91 20.47 5.88
CA ASN A 60 -13.61 19.37 6.54
C ASN A 60 -13.96 18.24 5.56
N PHE A 61 -14.34 18.57 4.32
CA PHE A 61 -14.51 17.57 3.27
C PHE A 61 -13.22 16.78 3.00
N MET A 62 -12.09 17.46 2.86
CA MET A 62 -10.80 16.78 2.64
C MET A 62 -10.42 15.91 3.84
N ALA A 63 -10.59 16.38 5.07
CA ALA A 63 -10.34 15.57 6.27
C ALA A 63 -11.20 14.30 6.29
N THR A 64 -12.51 14.45 6.06
CA THR A 64 -13.47 13.33 6.00
C THR A 64 -13.15 12.34 4.88
N LEU A 65 -12.79 12.85 3.70
CA LEU A 65 -12.38 12.02 2.57
C LEU A 65 -11.13 11.21 2.91
N LEU A 66 -10.13 11.84 3.54
CA LEU A 66 -8.92 11.15 3.95
C LEU A 66 -9.23 10.03 4.93
N ASP A 67 -10.01 10.30 5.97
CA ASP A 67 -10.40 9.28 6.96
C ASP A 67 -11.14 8.10 6.31
N ARG A 68 -12.07 8.37 5.38
CA ARG A 68 -12.75 7.31 4.62
C ARG A 68 -11.81 6.50 3.74
N LEU A 69 -10.84 7.15 3.08
CA LEU A 69 -9.81 6.46 2.30
C LEU A 69 -8.93 5.59 3.20
N LYS A 70 -8.58 6.06 4.40
CA LYS A 70 -7.82 5.30 5.40
C LYS A 70 -8.54 4.01 5.77
N ASP A 71 -9.81 4.12 6.15
CA ASP A 71 -10.59 2.97 6.62
C ASP A 71 -10.92 2.00 5.48
N SER A 72 -11.31 2.50 4.31
CA SER A 72 -11.58 1.64 3.15
C SER A 72 -10.33 0.90 2.65
N LEU A 73 -9.17 1.55 2.67
CA LEU A 73 -7.91 0.89 2.33
C LEU A 73 -7.54 -0.17 3.37
N ALA A 74 -7.68 0.12 4.67
CA ALA A 74 -7.44 -0.86 5.72
C ALA A 74 -8.31 -2.12 5.56
N LEU A 75 -9.62 -1.94 5.31
CA LEU A 75 -10.55 -3.05 5.05
C LEU A 75 -10.18 -3.81 3.78
N THR A 76 -9.78 -3.12 2.72
CA THR A 76 -9.37 -3.75 1.46
C THR A 76 -8.12 -4.61 1.67
N LEU A 77 -7.14 -4.12 2.43
CA LEU A 77 -5.91 -4.85 2.75
C LEU A 77 -6.17 -6.08 3.62
N ASP A 78 -7.26 -6.14 4.38
CA ASP A 78 -7.63 -7.37 5.09
C ASP A 78 -7.94 -8.52 4.11
N HIS A 79 -8.54 -8.20 2.96
CA HIS A 79 -8.83 -9.16 1.89
C HIS A 79 -7.63 -9.38 0.95
N PHE A 80 -6.88 -8.32 0.65
CA PHE A 80 -5.72 -8.33 -0.24
C PHE A 80 -4.41 -8.22 0.56
N TYR A 81 -4.28 -9.03 1.61
CA TYR A 81 -3.17 -8.97 2.57
C TYR A 81 -1.76 -9.03 1.98
N PRO A 82 -1.47 -9.69 0.82
CA PRO A 82 -0.13 -9.67 0.25
C PRO A 82 0.32 -8.26 -0.15
N LEU A 83 -0.60 -7.33 -0.44
CA LEU A 83 -0.27 -5.94 -0.77
C LEU A 83 0.25 -5.14 0.43
N ALA A 84 -0.02 -5.60 1.65
CA ALA A 84 0.57 -5.05 2.87
C ALA A 84 1.87 -5.77 3.29
N GLY A 85 2.26 -6.84 2.59
CA GLY A 85 3.46 -7.62 2.88
C GLY A 85 4.75 -6.98 2.35
N ARG A 86 5.88 -7.65 2.60
CA ARG A 86 7.20 -7.24 2.09
C ARG A 86 7.84 -8.36 1.30
N LEU A 87 8.55 -8.02 0.23
CA LEU A 87 9.40 -9.00 -0.46
C LEU A 87 10.52 -9.44 0.48
N ALA A 88 10.69 -10.76 0.59
CA ALA A 88 11.72 -11.41 1.37
C ALA A 88 12.37 -12.50 0.52
N THR A 89 13.61 -12.83 0.87
CA THR A 89 14.36 -13.91 0.23
C THR A 89 14.76 -14.95 1.26
N LYS A 90 14.70 -16.22 0.85
CA LYS A 90 15.17 -17.34 1.64
C LYS A 90 16.12 -18.17 0.78
N LYS A 91 17.27 -18.51 1.34
CA LYS A 91 18.19 -19.47 0.74
C LYS A 91 17.75 -20.88 1.13
N GLU A 92 17.71 -21.79 0.15
CA GLU A 92 17.59 -23.22 0.37
C GLU A 92 18.92 -23.89 0.07
N ASP A 93 19.29 -24.90 0.87
CA ASP A 93 20.59 -25.55 0.76
C ASP A 93 20.54 -26.89 0.00
N SER A 94 19.35 -27.44 -0.30
CA SER A 94 19.21 -28.78 -0.92
C SER A 94 17.91 -28.94 -1.73
N PRO A 95 17.93 -28.71 -3.06
CA PRO A 95 19.06 -28.19 -3.84
C PRO A 95 19.36 -26.72 -3.51
N PRO A 96 20.62 -26.25 -3.69
CA PRO A 96 20.96 -24.85 -3.50
C PRO A 96 20.12 -23.92 -4.38
N SER A 97 19.28 -23.08 -3.76
CA SER A 97 18.41 -22.16 -4.49
C SER A 97 18.07 -20.92 -3.65
N TYR A 98 17.48 -19.91 -4.31
CA TYR A 98 16.89 -18.75 -3.64
C TYR A 98 15.41 -18.67 -3.97
N VAL A 99 14.59 -18.53 -2.94
CA VAL A 99 13.15 -18.32 -3.05
C VAL A 99 12.86 -16.87 -2.71
N VAL A 100 12.17 -16.19 -3.62
CA VAL A 100 11.57 -14.87 -3.35
C VAL A 100 10.09 -15.07 -3.04
N PHE A 101 9.61 -14.42 -1.99
CA PHE A 101 8.23 -14.51 -1.54
C PHE A 101 7.78 -13.22 -0.87
N VAL A 102 6.48 -13.08 -0.68
CA VAL A 102 5.89 -11.98 0.10
C VAL A 102 5.68 -12.42 1.55
N ASP A 103 6.47 -11.85 2.47
CA ASP A 103 6.28 -11.98 3.91
C ASP A 103 5.15 -11.07 4.37
N CYS A 104 4.04 -11.68 4.74
CA CYS A 104 2.82 -11.01 5.18
C CYS A 104 2.73 -10.88 6.70
N ASN A 105 3.71 -11.40 7.45
CA ASN A 105 3.74 -11.41 8.91
C ASN A 105 4.78 -10.43 9.48
N ASN A 106 5.84 -10.12 8.72
CA ASN A 106 6.90 -9.19 9.12
C ASN A 106 6.84 -7.85 8.35
N SER A 107 5.66 -7.22 8.31
CA SER A 107 5.51 -5.88 7.72
C SER A 107 4.93 -4.88 8.73
N PRO A 108 5.37 -3.62 8.71
CA PRO A 108 4.74 -2.54 9.48
C PRO A 108 3.41 -2.09 8.86
N GLY A 109 2.93 -2.72 7.78
CA GLY A 109 1.76 -2.33 7.00
C GLY A 109 2.07 -1.71 5.63
N ALA A 110 1.03 -1.34 4.90
CA ALA A 110 1.14 -0.64 3.62
C ALA A 110 1.35 0.86 3.84
N ASN A 111 2.30 1.49 3.14
CA ASN A 111 2.51 2.92 3.21
C ASN A 111 1.49 3.69 2.36
N SER A 112 1.05 4.84 2.84
CA SER A 112 0.22 5.76 2.08
C SER A 112 0.59 7.18 2.42
N SER A 113 0.91 7.94 1.37
CA SER A 113 1.26 9.35 1.47
C SER A 113 0.27 10.14 0.61
N THR A 114 -0.33 11.18 1.18
CA THR A 114 -1.24 12.08 0.47
C THR A 114 -0.57 13.43 0.27
N GLN A 115 -0.58 13.89 -0.97
CA GLN A 115 -0.04 15.17 -1.36
C GLN A 115 -1.15 16.05 -1.95
N LEU A 116 -1.13 17.33 -1.64
CA LEU A 116 -2.00 18.35 -2.25
C LEU A 116 -1.15 19.27 -3.11
N GLN A 117 -1.60 19.52 -4.33
CA GLN A 117 -1.02 20.54 -5.20
C GLN A 117 -1.74 21.87 -4.94
N THR A 118 -1.01 22.88 -4.48
CA THR A 118 -1.51 24.24 -4.22
C THR A 118 -1.19 25.18 -5.35
#